data_AF-A0AAV6B3C6-F1
#
_entry.id   AF-A0AAV6B3C6-F1
#
_cell.length_a   1.000
_cell.length_b   1.000
_cell.length_c   1.000
_cell.angle_alpha   90.00
_cell.angle_beta   90.00
_cell.angle_gamma   90.00
#
_symmetry.space_group_name_H-M   'P 1'
#
loop_
_entity.id
_entity.type
_entity.pdbx_description
1 polymer ?
#
loop_
_entity_poly.entity_id
_entity_poly.type
_entity_poly.pdbx_seq_one_letter_code
_entity_poly.pdbx_strand_id
1 'polypeptide(L)'
;MSNIYLRNITNHFQDVRLISLASWPAAREISPRDRGGPYMVTQEGYDPADLKVVADEFVLGRSGKWLSLRHFFQMSTPERRAEFVFGTVAEVMAMMRDLPTKVEIIRPGAAPESSAPAPEQDEMAAAFQAGKAQPPGAAS
;
A
#
# COMPACT_ATOMS: atom_id res chain seq x y z
N MET A 1 -12.94 -8.61 -12.38
CA MET A 1 -14.20 -7.83 -12.34
C MET A 1 -14.00 -6.61 -13.20
N SER A 2 -14.86 -6.39 -14.21
CA SER A 2 -14.76 -5.26 -15.13
C SER A 2 -15.02 -3.95 -14.39
N ASN A 3 -14.01 -3.09 -14.31
CA ASN A 3 -13.96 -1.96 -13.40
C ASN A 3 -14.52 -0.70 -14.09
N ILE A 4 -15.85 -0.62 -14.19
CA ILE A 4 -16.60 0.40 -14.97
C ILE A 4 -16.55 1.81 -14.34
N TYR A 5 -15.94 1.98 -13.17
CA TYR A 5 -15.85 3.27 -12.46
C TYR A 5 -14.44 3.63 -11.95
N LEU A 6 -13.39 3.14 -12.61
CA LEU A 6 -12.04 3.59 -12.28
C LEU A 6 -11.89 5.09 -12.56
N ARG A 7 -11.21 5.77 -11.64
CA ARG A 7 -10.93 7.20 -11.68
C ARG A 7 -9.48 7.44 -11.28
N ASN A 8 -9.02 8.67 -11.45
CA ASN A 8 -7.75 9.11 -10.90
C ASN A 8 -7.72 8.84 -9.39
N ILE A 9 -6.57 8.39 -8.88
CA ILE A 9 -6.40 8.25 -7.43
C ILE A 9 -6.52 9.61 -6.74
N THR A 10 -6.92 9.60 -5.47
CA THR A 10 -7.18 10.82 -4.68
C THR A 10 -6.64 10.63 -3.27
N ASN A 11 -6.44 11.73 -2.54
CA ASN A 11 -6.12 11.68 -1.11
C ASN A 11 -7.38 11.63 -0.23
N HIS A 12 -8.55 11.33 -0.79
CA HIS A 12 -9.79 11.27 -0.03
C HIS A 12 -9.92 9.93 0.69
N PHE A 13 -10.17 9.96 2.00
CA PHE A 13 -10.21 8.76 2.85
C PHE A 13 -11.28 7.73 2.47
N GLN A 14 -12.36 8.13 1.79
CA GLN A 14 -13.38 7.19 1.31
C GLN A 14 -12.96 6.44 0.04
N ASP A 15 -11.89 6.88 -0.62
CA ASP A 15 -11.46 6.31 -1.89
C ASP A 15 -10.37 5.24 -1.68
N VAL A 16 -9.84 5.10 -0.46
CA VAL A 16 -8.78 4.16 -0.11
C VAL A 16 -9.33 2.90 0.56
N ARG A 17 -8.56 1.83 0.47
CA ARG A 17 -8.79 0.56 1.17
C ARG A 17 -7.69 0.34 2.19
N LEU A 18 -8.07 -0.17 3.35
CA LEU A 18 -7.13 -0.57 4.38
C LEU A 18 -6.96 -2.09 4.31
N ILE A 19 -5.74 -2.53 4.03
CA ILE A 19 -5.39 -3.96 3.96
C ILE A 19 -4.70 -4.35 5.25
N SER A 20 -5.28 -5.30 5.97
CA SER A 20 -4.64 -5.89 7.15
C SER A 20 -3.54 -6.86 6.73
N LEU A 21 -2.37 -6.71 7.35
CA LEU A 21 -1.24 -7.63 7.27
C LEU A 21 -1.09 -8.44 8.57
N ALA A 22 -2.14 -8.60 9.36
CA ALA A 22 -2.05 -9.31 10.64
C ALA A 22 -1.58 -10.78 10.52
N SER A 23 -1.77 -11.39 9.35
CA SER A 23 -1.29 -12.75 9.04
C SER A 23 0.19 -12.80 8.62
N TRP A 24 0.84 -11.67 8.40
CA TRP A 24 2.25 -11.61 8.04
C TRP A 24 3.12 -12.01 9.26
N PRO A 25 4.04 -12.98 9.16
CA PRO A 25 4.82 -13.44 10.33
C PRO A 25 5.59 -12.32 11.06
N ALA A 26 6.19 -11.39 10.32
CA ALA A 26 6.92 -10.25 10.88
C ALA A 26 6.00 -9.13 11.43
N ALA A 27 4.68 -9.25 11.32
CA ALA A 27 3.72 -8.31 11.89
C ALA A 27 3.94 -8.09 13.40
N ARG A 28 4.35 -9.15 14.11
CA ARG A 28 4.57 -9.12 15.57
C ARG A 28 5.73 -8.22 16.00
N GLU A 29 6.65 -7.91 15.07
CA GLU A 29 7.80 -7.07 15.32
C GLU A 29 7.48 -5.57 15.18
N ILE A 30 6.29 -5.22 14.69
CA ILE A 30 5.87 -3.83 14.56
C ILE A 30 5.24 -3.39 15.87
N SER A 31 5.76 -2.28 16.41
CA SER A 31 5.27 -1.64 17.63
C SER A 31 5.35 -0.12 17.47
N PRO A 32 4.29 0.63 17.81
CA PRO A 32 2.99 0.18 18.32
C PRO A 32 2.14 -0.57 17.26
N ARG A 33 1.23 -1.45 17.70
CA ARG A 33 0.36 -2.23 16.80
C ARG A 33 -1.01 -2.53 17.38
N ASP A 34 -2.05 -2.36 16.55
CA ASP A 34 -3.42 -2.74 16.89
C ASP A 34 -3.67 -4.24 16.69
N ARG A 35 -4.75 -4.78 17.28
CA ARG A 35 -5.11 -6.21 17.15
C ARG A 35 -5.25 -6.68 15.70
N GLY A 36 -5.76 -5.81 14.82
CA GLY A 36 -5.95 -6.12 13.39
C GLY A 36 -4.79 -5.64 12.49
N GLY A 37 -3.76 -5.02 13.06
CA GLY A 37 -2.64 -4.47 12.32
C GLY A 37 -1.46 -5.45 12.19
N PRO A 38 -0.41 -5.09 11.45
CA PRO A 38 -0.22 -3.79 10.80
C PRO A 38 -1.04 -3.65 9.51
N TYR A 39 -1.05 -2.47 8.91
CA TYR A 39 -1.91 -2.12 7.79
C TYR A 39 -1.12 -1.53 6.62
N MET A 40 -1.66 -1.72 5.42
CA MET A 40 -1.30 -0.96 4.21
C MET A 40 -2.52 -0.20 3.70
N VAL A 41 -2.28 0.97 3.12
CA VAL A 41 -3.33 1.78 2.50
C VAL A 41 -3.20 1.66 0.99
N THR A 42 -4.26 1.24 0.31
CA THR A 42 -4.26 1.05 -1.15
C THR A 42 -5.41 1.74 -1.86
N GLN A 43 -5.22 2.02 -3.15
CA GLN A 43 -6.26 2.54 -4.02
C GLN A 43 -6.06 2.00 -5.43
N GLU A 44 -7.14 1.52 -6.06
CA GLU A 44 -7.17 1.19 -7.49
C GLU A 44 -7.58 2.44 -8.26
N GLY A 45 -6.87 2.74 -9.35
CA GLY A 45 -7.15 3.96 -10.11
C GLY A 45 -6.14 4.21 -11.22
N TYR A 46 -6.15 5.45 -11.71
CA TYR A 46 -5.19 5.97 -12.67
C TYR A 46 -4.21 6.94 -11.99
N ASP A 47 -2.96 6.93 -12.45
CA ASP A 47 -2.03 8.05 -12.18
C ASP A 47 -2.59 9.31 -12.87
N PRO A 48 -2.90 10.40 -12.13
CA PRO A 48 -3.47 11.62 -12.70
C PRO A 48 -2.61 12.29 -13.78
N ALA A 49 -1.32 11.96 -13.85
CA ALA A 49 -0.36 12.46 -14.82
C ALA A 49 0.12 11.38 -15.81
N ASP A 50 -0.44 10.16 -15.78
CA ASP A 50 -0.21 9.17 -16.84
C ASP A 50 -1.12 9.45 -18.06
N LEU A 51 -0.49 9.85 -19.16
CA LEU A 51 -1.17 10.11 -20.44
C LEU A 51 -1.77 8.85 -21.07
N LYS A 52 -1.29 7.66 -20.68
CA LYS A 52 -1.78 6.39 -21.20
C LYS A 52 -2.99 5.86 -20.45
N VAL A 53 -3.32 6.45 -19.30
CA VAL A 53 -4.48 6.09 -18.46
C VAL A 53 -4.48 4.58 -18.16
N VAL A 54 -3.31 4.05 -17.77
CA VAL A 54 -3.18 2.64 -17.41
C VAL A 54 -3.66 2.48 -15.96
N ALA A 55 -4.66 1.61 -15.77
CA ALA A 55 -5.11 1.27 -14.43
C ALA A 55 -4.03 0.51 -13.67
N ASP A 56 -3.77 0.92 -12.43
CA ASP A 56 -2.87 0.24 -11.50
C ASP A 56 -3.48 0.25 -10.09
N GLU A 57 -2.85 -0.49 -9.19
CA GLU A 57 -3.06 -0.35 -7.76
C GLU A 57 -1.90 0.44 -7.17
N PHE A 58 -2.21 1.36 -6.26
CA PHE A 58 -1.23 2.21 -5.61
C PHE A 58 -1.24 1.94 -4.12
N VAL A 59 -0.07 2.01 -3.51
CA VAL A 59 0.15 1.95 -2.06
C VAL A 59 0.59 3.32 -1.57
N LEU A 60 0.05 3.76 -0.44
CA LEU A 60 0.38 5.05 0.15
C LEU A 60 1.44 4.90 1.24
N GLY A 61 2.54 5.65 1.11
CA GLY A 61 3.63 5.67 2.08
C GLY A 61 3.43 6.70 3.19
N ARG A 62 4.21 6.57 4.27
CA ARG A 62 4.30 7.53 5.38
C ARG A 62 4.71 8.92 4.94
N SER A 63 5.43 9.05 3.83
CA SER A 63 5.75 10.32 3.19
C SER A 63 4.55 11.04 2.58
N GLY A 64 3.37 10.43 2.57
CA GLY A 64 2.16 10.95 1.93
C GLY A 64 2.16 10.81 0.41
N LYS A 65 3.11 10.02 -0.12
CA LYS A 65 3.26 9.78 -1.56
C LYS A 65 2.78 8.38 -1.93
N TRP A 66 2.19 8.30 -3.12
CA TRP A 66 1.70 7.05 -3.68
C TRP A 66 2.77 6.36 -4.50
N LEU A 67 2.86 5.04 -4.42
CA LEU A 67 3.71 4.21 -5.24
C LEU A 67 2.87 3.15 -5.94
N SER A 68 3.14 2.93 -7.22
CA SER A 68 2.52 1.84 -7.97
C SER A 68 2.90 0.49 -7.33
N LEU A 69 1.92 -0.41 -7.16
CA LEU A 69 2.09 -1.69 -6.49
C LEU A 69 3.15 -2.56 -7.17
N ARG A 70 3.27 -2.43 -8.50
CA ARG A 70 4.35 -3.08 -9.27
C ARG A 70 5.73 -2.66 -8.78
N HIS A 71 5.93 -1.37 -8.53
CA HIS A 71 7.21 -0.86 -8.04
C HIS A 71 7.41 -1.17 -6.55
N PHE A 72 6.33 -1.20 -5.77
CA PHE A 72 6.38 -1.66 -4.39
C PHE A 72 6.99 -3.05 -4.29
N PHE A 73 6.58 -4.02 -5.10
CA PHE A 73 7.18 -5.38 -5.08
C PHE A 73 8.61 -5.47 -5.60
N GLN A 74 9.16 -4.41 -6.19
CA GLN A 74 10.57 -4.34 -6.62
C GLN A 74 11.49 -3.81 -5.52
N MET A 75 10.93 -3.21 -4.45
CA MET A 75 11.69 -2.69 -3.32
C MET A 75 12.07 -3.81 -2.33
N SER A 76 13.12 -3.57 -1.54
CA SER A 76 13.50 -4.52 -0.48
C SER A 76 12.45 -4.55 0.64
N THR A 77 12.24 -5.69 1.29
CA THR A 77 11.30 -5.83 2.41
C THR A 77 11.54 -4.81 3.55
N PRO A 78 12.79 -4.50 3.96
CA PRO A 78 13.03 -3.47 4.95
C PRO A 78 12.53 -2.07 4.53
N GLU A 79 12.78 -1.66 3.28
CA GLU A 79 12.31 -0.37 2.77
C GLU A 79 10.78 -0.32 2.68
N ARG A 80 10.16 -1.41 2.21
CA ARG A 80 8.70 -1.53 2.13
C ARG A 80 8.05 -1.40 3.50
N ARG A 81 8.59 -2.10 4.50
CA ARG A 81 8.13 -2.04 5.88
C ARG A 81 8.32 -0.67 6.50
N ALA A 82 9.46 -0.03 6.25
CA ALA A 82 9.77 1.28 6.82
C ALA A 82 8.84 2.37 6.27
N GLU A 83 8.47 2.31 5.00
CA GLU A 83 7.72 3.39 4.35
C GLU A 83 6.21 3.13 4.23
N PHE A 84 5.77 1.90 3.98
CA PHE A 84 4.38 1.62 3.56
C PHE A 84 3.56 0.80 4.56
N VAL A 85 4.15 0.39 5.69
CA VAL A 85 3.47 -0.44 6.70
C VAL A 85 3.20 0.37 7.96
N PHE A 86 1.92 0.56 8.27
CA PHE A 86 1.43 1.32 9.42
C PHE A 86 1.09 0.36 10.57
N GLY A 87 1.53 0.68 11.78
CA GLY A 87 1.28 -0.20 12.94
C GLY A 87 -0.18 -0.18 13.39
N THR A 88 -0.83 0.98 13.30
CA THR A 88 -2.18 1.22 13.85
C THR A 88 -3.10 1.92 12.85
N VAL A 89 -4.42 1.76 13.02
CA VAL A 89 -5.42 2.52 12.26
C VAL A 89 -5.34 4.00 12.61
N ALA A 90 -5.01 4.33 13.86
CA ALA A 90 -4.85 5.71 14.30
C ALA A 90 -3.73 6.43 13.53
N GLU A 91 -2.60 5.75 13.31
CA GLU A 91 -1.49 6.25 12.47
C GLU A 91 -1.96 6.53 11.04
N VAL A 92 -2.72 5.60 10.45
CA VAL A 92 -3.29 5.77 9.10
C VAL A 92 -4.23 6.97 9.04
N MET A 93 -5.16 7.09 9.99
CA MET A 93 -6.13 8.19 10.00
C MET A 93 -5.49 9.55 10.24
N ALA A 94 -4.42 9.60 11.06
CA ALA A 94 -3.64 10.81 11.24
C ALA A 94 -2.93 11.21 9.94
N MET A 95 -2.24 10.26 9.30
CA MET A 95 -1.56 10.51 8.02
C MET A 95 -2.54 10.95 6.92
N MET A 96 -3.68 10.28 6.76
CA MET A 96 -4.69 10.62 5.76
C MET A 96 -5.29 12.02 5.95
N ARG A 97 -5.39 12.50 7.21
CA ARG A 97 -5.86 13.85 7.52
C ARG A 97 -4.89 14.93 7.04
N ASP A 98 -3.60 14.64 7.11
CA ASP A 98 -2.53 15.60 6.83
C ASP A 98 -2.14 15.62 5.35
N LEU A 99 -2.73 14.75 4.52
CA LEU A 99 -2.45 14.71 3.09
C LEU A 99 -2.90 15.99 2.38
N PRO A 100 -2.09 16.51 1.44
CA PRO A 100 -2.51 17.61 0.59
C PRO A 100 -3.65 17.18 -0.34
N THR A 101 -4.43 18.14 -0.86
CA THR A 101 -5.48 17.83 -1.85
C THR A 101 -4.92 17.23 -3.14
N LYS A 102 -3.70 17.64 -3.52
CA LYS A 102 -3.02 17.16 -4.73
C LYS A 102 -2.28 15.86 -4.43
N VAL A 103 -2.52 14.85 -5.25
CA VAL A 103 -1.81 13.57 -5.18
C VAL A 103 -0.37 13.73 -5.68
N GLU A 104 0.57 13.18 -4.93
CA GLU A 104 1.95 12.99 -5.35
C GLU A 104 2.26 11.50 -5.54
N ILE A 105 2.84 11.16 -6.69
CA ILE A 105 3.22 9.79 -7.04
C ILE A 105 4.74 9.70 -7.13
N ILE A 106 5.32 8.75 -6.42
CA ILE A 106 6.73 8.35 -6.54
C ILE A 106 6.91 7.74 -7.94
N ARG A 107 7.76 8.38 -8.74
CA ARG A 107 8.17 7.89 -10.06
C ARG A 107 9.61 7.41 -9.97
N PRO A 108 9.87 6.11 -9.85
CA PRO A 108 11.23 5.60 -9.92
C PRO A 108 11.80 5.89 -11.32
N GLY A 109 12.74 6.83 -11.40
CA GLY A 109 13.44 7.21 -12.63
C GLY A 109 14.84 6.61 -12.69
N ALA A 110 15.04 5.65 -13.60
CA ALA A 110 16.30 5.19 -14.20
C ALA A 110 17.56 4.97 -13.30
N ALA A 111 17.73 3.70 -12.89
CA ALA A 111 18.98 2.95 -12.57
C ALA A 111 19.72 3.19 -11.23
N PRO A 112 20.49 2.20 -10.70
CA PRO A 112 20.76 0.85 -11.21
C PRO A 112 20.11 -0.28 -10.39
N GLU A 113 20.18 -1.46 -10.99
CA GLU A 113 19.81 -2.77 -10.48
C GLU A 113 20.35 -3.01 -9.06
N SER A 114 19.56 -2.70 -8.03
CA SER A 114 19.82 -3.26 -6.71
C SER A 114 19.28 -4.68 -6.72
N SER A 115 20.21 -5.63 -6.61
CA SER A 115 19.97 -7.06 -6.71
C SER A 115 18.78 -7.46 -5.84
N ALA A 116 17.70 -7.90 -6.48
CA ALA A 116 16.62 -8.57 -5.80
C ALA A 116 17.21 -9.75 -5.01
N PRO A 117 17.05 -9.83 -3.68
CA PRO A 117 17.20 -11.10 -3.01
C PRO A 117 16.23 -12.08 -3.68
N ALA A 118 16.66 -13.34 -3.78
CA ALA A 118 15.89 -14.44 -4.33
C ALA A 118 14.45 -14.45 -3.78
N PRO A 119 13.48 -15.06 -4.50
CA PRO A 119 12.12 -15.24 -4.00
C PRO A 119 12.14 -16.24 -2.83
N GLU A 120 12.66 -15.83 -1.67
CA GLU A 120 12.05 -16.20 -0.41
C GLU A 120 10.59 -15.77 -0.57
N GLN A 121 9.72 -16.78 -0.60
CA GLN A 121 8.28 -16.65 -0.73
C GLN A 121 7.85 -15.34 -0.06
N ASP A 122 7.47 -14.32 -0.84
CA ASP A 122 7.24 -12.97 -0.31
C ASP A 122 6.00 -13.03 0.59
N GLU A 123 6.21 -13.38 1.86
CA GLU A 123 5.15 -13.62 2.84
C GLU A 123 4.35 -12.35 3.09
N MET A 124 4.95 -11.18 2.87
CA MET A 124 4.27 -9.90 2.91
C MET A 124 3.34 -9.74 1.71
N ALA A 125 3.79 -10.11 0.50
CA ALA A 125 2.91 -10.17 -0.67
C ALA A 125 1.76 -11.17 -0.46
N ALA A 126 2.04 -12.34 0.12
CA ALA A 126 1.01 -13.34 0.43
C ALA A 126 0.00 -12.81 1.46
N ALA A 127 0.46 -12.17 2.54
CA ALA A 127 -0.39 -11.55 3.54
C ALA A 127 -1.23 -10.40 2.96
N PHE A 128 -0.65 -9.60 2.06
CA PHE A 128 -1.35 -8.56 1.32
C PHE A 128 -2.49 -9.13 0.47
N GLN A 129 -2.22 -10.18 -0.32
CA GLN A 129 -3.25 -10.84 -1.13
C GLN A 129 -4.34 -11.49 -0.26
N ALA A 130 -3.97 -12.13 0.85
CA ALA A 130 -4.92 -12.68 1.81
C ALA A 130 -5.79 -11.58 2.44
N GLY A 131 -5.19 -10.44 2.82
CA GLY A 131 -5.90 -9.28 3.35
C GLY A 131 -6.85 -8.64 2.34
N LYS A 132 -6.51 -8.65 1.04
CA LYS A 132 -7.42 -8.22 -0.03
C LYS A 132 -8.64 -9.12 -0.20
N ALA A 133 -8.50 -10.42 0.04
CA ALA A 133 -9.58 -11.39 -0.08
C ALA A 133 -10.58 -11.35 1.10
N GLN A 134 -10.20 -10.72 2.22
CA GLN A 134 -10.98 -10.72 3.45
C GLN A 134 -11.80 -9.42 3.57
N PRO A 135 -13.14 -9.46 3.63
CA PRO A 135 -13.94 -8.25 3.79
C PRO A 135 -13.74 -7.63 5.18
N PRO A 136 -13.87 -6.28 5.31
CA PRO A 136 -13.79 -5.62 6.60
C PRO A 136 -14.94 -6.10 7.49
N GLY A 137 -14.66 -7.02 8.42
CA GLY A 137 -15.65 -7.58 9.34
C GLY A 137 -15.59 -9.11 9.55
N ALA A 138 -14.78 -9.86 8.80
CA ALA A 138 -14.66 -11.31 8.97
C ALA A 138 -13.62 -11.72 10.04
N ALA A 139 -13.67 -11.07 11.21
CA ALA A 139 -12.99 -11.55 12.42
C ALA A 139 -14.07 -11.93 13.43
N SER A 140 -14.49 -13.19 13.38
CA SER A 140 -15.20 -13.85 14.47
C SER A 140 -14.22 -14.37 15.51
#